data_AF-A0A6B2GZ24-F1
#
_entry.id   AF-A0A6B2GZ24-F1
#
_cell.length_a   1.000
_cell.length_b   1.000
_cell.length_c   1.000
_cell.angle_alpha   90.00
_cell.angle_beta   90.00
_cell.angle_gamma   90.00
#
_symmetry.space_group_name_H-M   'P 1'
#
loop_
_entity.id
_entity.type
_entity.pdbx_description
1 polymer ?
#
loop_
_entity_poly.entity_id
_entity_poly.type
_entity_poly.pdbx_seq_one_letter_code
_entity_poly.pdbx_strand_id
1 'polypeptide(L)' 'MNRYFFWILMVLPWTALTIYITTREDAEITTFIFLSLLIYIVTIIELRRRKIGMTGVDVLKSLVPFVGLKQRQKLYFAKP' A
#
# COMPACT_ATOMS: atom_id res chain seq x y z
N MET A 1 13.87 2.55 -0.67
CA MET A 1 13.34 1.17 -0.79
C MET A 1 13.20 0.94 -2.27
N ASN A 2 13.70 -0.18 -2.81
CA ASN A 2 13.60 -0.42 -4.25
C ASN A 2 12.14 -0.35 -4.68
N ARG A 3 11.87 0.34 -5.80
CA ARG A 3 10.53 0.49 -6.38
C ARG A 3 9.86 -0.86 -6.56
N TYR A 4 10.59 -1.85 -7.09
CA TYR A 4 10.04 -3.19 -7.32
C TYR A 4 9.68 -3.88 -6.00
N PHE A 5 10.54 -3.76 -4.99
CA PHE A 5 10.29 -4.33 -3.67
C PHE A 5 9.04 -3.72 -3.01
N PHE A 6 8.85 -2.40 -3.13
CA PHE A 6 7.62 -1.75 -2.66
C PHE A 6 6.36 -2.28 -3.36
N TRP A 7 6.41 -2.46 -4.68
CA TRP A 7 5.26 -2.98 -5.44
C TRP A 7 4.97 -4.44 -5.09
N ILE A 8 6.01 -5.27 -4.89
CA ILE A 8 5.85 -6.65 -4.42
C ILE A 8 5.14 -6.66 -3.06
N LEU A 9 5.62 -5.87 -2.11
CA LEU A 9 5.00 -5.78 -0.78
C LEU A 9 3.57 -5.22 -0.83
N MET A 10 3.27 -4.32 -1.77
CA MET A 10 1.93 -3.78 -1.94
C MET A 10 0.96 -4.80 -2.55
N VAL A 11 1.39 -5.64 -3.51
CA VAL A 11 0.49 -6.50 -4.30
C VAL A 11 0.36 -7.91 -3.72
N LEU A 12 1.46 -8.49 -3.22
CA LEU A 12 1.51 -9.88 -2.76
C LEU A 12 0.47 -10.20 -1.66
N PRO A 13 0.26 -9.35 -0.64
CA PRO A 13 -0.77 -9.58 0.37
C PRO A 13 -2.20 -9.62 -0.20
N TRP A 14 -2.49 -8.82 -1.24
CA TRP A 14 -3.79 -8.86 -1.91
C TRP A 14 -4.00 -10.16 -2.66
N THR A 15 -2.96 -10.65 -3.36
CA THR A 15 -3.06 -11.96 -4.05
C THR A 15 -3.31 -13.09 -3.06
N ALA A 16 -2.64 -13.07 -1.90
CA ALA A 16 -2.88 -14.04 -0.84
C ALA A 16 -4.31 -13.93 -0.27
N LEU A 17 -4.81 -12.71 -0.06
CA LEU A 17 -6.18 -12.48 0.39
C LEU A 17 -7.21 -12.98 -0.64
N THR A 18 -7.00 -12.72 -1.94
CA THR A 18 -7.91 -13.20 -2.99
C THR A 18 -7.98 -14.72 -2.99
N ILE A 19 -6.82 -15.40 -2.92
CA ILE A 19 -6.79 -16.87 -2.83
C ILE A 19 -7.54 -17.33 -1.58
N TYR A 20 -7.27 -16.70 -0.43
CA TYR A 20 -7.94 -17.03 0.83
C TYR A 20 -9.47 -16.94 0.72
N ILE A 21 -9.99 -15.81 0.23
CA ILE A 21 -11.43 -15.57 0.03
C ILE A 21 -12.03 -16.57 -0.96
N THR A 22 -11.32 -16.90 -2.04
CA THR A 22 -11.83 -17.90 -3.01
C THR A 22 -11.89 -19.31 -2.44
N THR A 23 -11.13 -19.60 -1.37
CA THR A 23 -11.07 -20.93 -0.74
C THR A 23 -11.90 -21.06 0.53
N ARG A 24 -12.33 -19.95 1.15
CA ARG A 24 -13.02 -19.93 2.44
C ARG A 24 -14.09 -18.85 2.49
N GLU A 25 -15.27 -19.20 3.00
CA GLU A 25 -16.43 -18.30 3.12
C GLU A 25 -16.53 -17.59 4.48
N ASP A 26 -15.53 -17.72 5.36
CA ASP A 26 -15.54 -17.13 6.70
C ASP A 26 -15.40 -15.60 6.65
N ALA A 27 -16.54 -14.90 6.67
CA ALA A 27 -16.62 -13.45 6.57
C ALA A 27 -15.92 -12.71 7.73
N GLU A 28 -15.97 -13.25 8.95
CA GLU A 28 -15.33 -12.67 10.13
C GLU A 28 -13.81 -12.67 10.01
N ILE A 29 -13.24 -13.82 9.63
CA ILE A 29 -11.80 -13.99 9.44
C ILE A 29 -11.33 -13.12 8.27
N THR A 30 -12.11 -13.08 7.18
CA THR A 30 -11.83 -12.22 6.03
C THR A 30 -11.76 -10.74 6.41
N THR A 31 -12.70 -10.28 7.25
CA THR A 31 -12.73 -8.88 7.73
C THR A 31 -11.51 -8.56 8.58
N PHE A 32 -11.11 -9.46 9.48
CA PHE A 32 -9.91 -9.30 10.30
C PHE A 32 -8.63 -9.24 9.46
N ILE A 33 -8.50 -10.13 8.47
CA ILE A 33 -7.36 -10.15 7.55
C ILE A 33 -7.32 -8.84 6.74
N PHE A 34 -8.47 -8.36 6.26
CA PHE A 34 -8.56 -7.10 5.51
C PHE A 34 -8.10 -5.90 6.34
N LEU A 35 -8.52 -5.80 7.60
CA LEU A 35 -8.10 -4.76 8.54
C LEU A 35 -6.60 -4.82 8.81
N SER A 36 -6.06 -6.02 9.00
CA SER A 36 -4.61 -6.25 9.15
C SER A 36 -3.84 -5.81 7.90
N LEU A 37 -4.38 -6.09 6.72
CA LEU A 37 -3.85 -5.67 5.42
C LEU A 37 -3.80 -4.15 5.27
N LEU A 38 -4.83 -3.44 5.72
CA LEU A 38 -4.84 -1.97 5.72
C LEU A 38 -3.70 -1.40 6.58
N ILE A 39 -3.53 -1.91 7.81
CA ILE A 39 -2.45 -1.48 8.72
C ILE A 39 -1.08 -1.76 8.10
N TYR A 40 -0.93 -2.93 7.48
CA TYR A 40 0.29 -3.33 6.78
C TYR A 40 0.64 -2.39 5.63
N ILE A 41 -0.34 -2.04 4.79
CA ILE A 41 -0.17 -1.10 3.67
C ILE A 41 0.24 0.28 4.17
N VAL A 42 -0.43 0.79 5.22
CA VAL A 42 -0.07 2.09 5.83
C VAL A 42 1.38 2.06 6.33
N THR A 43 1.80 0.96 6.94
CA THR A 43 3.17 0.78 7.44
C THR A 43 4.20 0.80 6.30
N ILE A 44 3.94 0.11 5.19
CA ILE A 44 4.84 0.12 4.01
C ILE A 44 4.92 1.52 3.40
N ILE A 45 3.78 2.21 3.28
CA ILE A 45 3.72 3.58 2.76
C ILE A 45 4.54 4.50 3.65
N GLU A 46 4.44 4.38 4.97
CA GLU A 46 5.21 5.16 5.94
C GLU A 46 6.72 4.88 5.83
N LEU A 47 7.11 3.61 5.72
CA LEU A 47 8.51 3.23 5.48
C LEU A 47 9.04 3.81 4.17
N ARG A 48 8.23 3.81 3.11
CA ARG A 48 8.61 4.43 1.83
C ARG A 48 8.72 5.94 1.96
N ARG A 49 7.74 6.59 2.60
CA ARG A 49 7.67 8.04 2.85
C ARG A 49 8.96 8.53 3.49
N ARG A 50 9.42 7.86 4.55
CA ARG A 50 10.67 8.18 5.24
C ARG A 50 11.89 8.11 4.32
N LYS A 51 11.94 7.12 3.42
CA LYS A 51 13.07 6.98 2.48
C LYS A 51 13.08 8.00 1.35
N ILE A 52 11.93 8.54 0.93
CA ILE A 52 11.83 9.53 -0.17
C ILE A 52 11.68 10.99 0.32
N GLY A 53 11.72 11.20 1.64
CA GLY A 53 11.59 12.53 2.26
C GLY A 53 10.28 13.24 1.94
N MET A 54 9.14 12.53 2.00
CA MET A 54 7.82 13.14 1.81
C MET A 54 7.12 13.45 3.14
N THR A 55 6.35 14.54 3.18
CA THR A 55 5.50 14.83 4.34
C THR A 55 4.26 13.93 4.34
N GLY A 56 3.64 13.72 5.51
CA GLY A 56 2.40 12.93 5.60
C GLY A 56 1.26 13.51 4.76
N VAL A 57 1.21 14.84 4.66
CA VAL A 57 0.24 15.56 3.81
C VAL A 57 0.47 15.25 2.33
N ASP A 58 1.72 15.16 1.87
CA ASP A 58 2.02 14.80 0.48
C ASP A 58 1.63 13.36 0.15
N VAL A 59 1.75 12.45 1.13
CA VAL A 59 1.27 11.07 0.99
C VAL A 59 -0.25 11.06 0.85
N LEU A 60 -0.99 11.79 1.68
CA LEU A 60 -2.45 11.88 1.54
C LEU A 60 -2.87 12.45 0.19
N LYS A 61 -2.21 13.53 -0.27
CA LYS A 61 -2.44 14.09 -1.61
C LYS A 61 -2.17 13.07 -2.72
N SER A 62 -1.17 12.20 -2.54
CA SER A 62 -0.83 11.17 -3.53
C SER A 62 -1.89 10.06 -3.68
N LEU A 63 -2.77 9.91 -2.68
CA LEU A 63 -3.87 8.94 -2.69
C LEU A 63 -5.12 9.48 -3.42
N VAL A 64 -5.28 10.80 -3.47
CA VAL A 64 -6.42 11.43 -4.14
C VAL A 64 -6.17 11.49 -5.65
N PRO A 65 -7.07 10.94 -6.49
CA PRO A 65 -7.00 11.08 -7.94
C PRO A 65 -6.96 12.57 -8.34
N PHE A 66 -6.18 12.92 -9.36
CA PHE A 66 -6.05 14.26 -9.96
C PHE A 66 -5.36 15.36 -9.14
N VAL A 67 -5.39 15.34 -7.80
CA VAL A 67 -4.80 16.42 -6.98
C VAL A 67 -3.29 16.26 -6.79
N GLY A 68 -2.82 15.04 -6.52
CA GLY A 68 -1.43 14.79 -6.13
C GLY A 68 -0.61 14.04 -7.16
N LEU A 69 -0.79 14.28 -8.47
CA LEU A 69 -0.11 13.49 -9.53
C LEU A 69 1.42 13.48 -9.39
N LYS A 70 2.03 14.61 -9.06
CA LYS A 70 3.49 14.70 -8.83
C LYS A 70 3.91 13.92 -7.58
N GLN A 71 3.14 14.05 -6.49
CA GLN A 71 3.36 13.33 -5.24
C GLN A 71 3.16 11.81 -5.43
N ARG A 72 2.19 11.41 -6.25
CA ARG A 72 1.94 10.01 -6.63
C ARG A 72 3.10 9.44 -7.45
N GLN A 73 3.60 10.19 -8.42
CA GLN A 73 4.81 9.80 -9.15
C GLN A 73 6.00 9.63 -8.19
N LYS A 74 6.19 10.57 -7.26
CA LYS A 74 7.26 10.50 -6.25
C LYS A 74 7.11 9.29 -5.31
N LEU A 75 5.92 9.03 -4.81
CA LEU A 75 5.66 7.95 -3.86
C LEU A 75 5.75 6.56 -4.52
N TYR A 76 5.13 6.38 -5.69
CA TYR A 76 4.96 5.05 -6.30
C TYR A 76 6.03 4.70 -7.34
N PHE A 77 6.61 5.71 -8.01
CA PHE A 77 7.41 5.50 -9.23
C PHE A 77 8.83 6.05 -9.18
N ALA A 78 9.16 6.92 -8.22
CA ALA A 78 10.53 7.42 -8.08
C ALA A 78 11.52 6.27 -7.84
N LYS A 79 12.71 6.39 -8.45
CA LYS A 79 13.86 5.58 -8.08
C LYS A 79 14.30 6.00 -6.68
N PRO A 80 14.59 5.04 -5.77
CA PRO A 80 15.09 5.35 -4.44
C PRO A 80 16.46 6.02 -4.47
#